data_AF-A0A0D6MRC1-F1
#
_entry.id   AF-A0A0D6MRC1-F1
#
_cell.length_a   1.000
_cell.length_b   1.000
_cell.length_c   1.000
_cell.angle_alpha   90.00
_cell.angle_beta   90.00
_cell.angle_gamma   90.00
#
_symmetry.space_group_name_H-M   'P 1'
#
loop_
_entity.id
_entity.type
_entity.pdbx_description
1 polymer ?
#
loop_
_entity_poly.entity_id
_entity_poly.type
_entity_poly.pdbx_seq_one_letter_code
_entity_poly.pdbx_strand_id
1 'polypeptide(L)' 'MLTYGILLVIPSRKGRSGSQTANWRRYRDRNRIEQMFSWLKQMRRIATRSDKTALSFLSVLNLAAARLWIQSLSILPR' A
#
# COMPACT_ATOMS: atom_id res chain seq x y z
N MET A 1 15.68 1.27 19.18
CA MET A 1 14.49 0.54 19.66
C MET A 1 13.45 0.49 18.54
N LEU A 2 13.28 -0.67 17.90
CA LEU A 2 12.08 -1.05 17.13
C LEU A 2 11.37 -2.12 17.98
N THR A 3 10.61 -1.67 18.97
CA THR A 3 10.16 -2.50 20.10
C THR A 3 8.89 -3.33 19.85
N TYR A 4 8.40 -3.44 18.61
CA TYR A 4 7.07 -4.03 18.32
C TYR A 4 7.04 -5.09 17.22
N GLY A 5 8.10 -5.89 17.04
CA GLY A 5 8.09 -6.95 16.01
C GLY A 5 8.00 -6.46 14.55
N ILE A 6 8.14 -5.14 14.34
CA ILE A 6 8.13 -4.51 13.03
C ILE A 6 9.52 -4.64 12.43
N LEU A 7 9.64 -5.49 11.40
CA LEU A 7 10.88 -5.65 10.64
C LEU A 7 11.12 -4.42 9.76
N LEU A 8 12.35 -3.87 9.82
CA LEU A 8 12.75 -2.78 8.94
C LEU A 8 12.87 -3.29 7.49
N VAL A 9 11.95 -2.89 6.63
CA VAL A 9 11.94 -3.26 5.20
C VAL A 9 12.67 -2.22 4.34
N ILE A 10 12.92 -1.02 4.87
CA ILE A 10 13.56 0.09 4.13
C ILE A 10 15.08 -0.14 4.08
N PRO A 11 15.70 -0.12 2.89
CA PRO A 11 17.14 -0.26 2.75
C PRO A 11 17.89 0.94 3.32
N SER A 12 19.12 0.72 3.73
CA SER A 12 19.98 1.79 4.23
C SER A 12 20.33 2.77 3.10
N ARG A 13 20.25 4.08 3.38
CA ARG A 13 20.68 5.12 2.43
C ARG A 13 22.20 5.03 2.21
N LYS A 14 22.65 5.33 0.98
CA LYS A 14 24.08 5.39 0.62
C LYS A 14 24.82 6.32 1.59
N GLY A 15 25.90 5.84 2.22
CA GLY A 15 26.70 6.59 3.21
C GLY A 15 26.41 6.28 4.68
N ARG A 16 25.49 5.35 5.00
CA ARG A 16 25.25 4.94 6.39
C ARG A 16 26.32 3.94 6.86
N SER A 17 27.01 4.24 7.96
CA SER A 17 28.12 3.44 8.51
C SER A 17 27.72 2.04 8.99
N GLY A 18 26.42 1.78 9.21
CA GLY A 18 25.87 0.44 9.42
C GLY A 18 24.94 0.06 8.26
N SER A 19 25.45 -0.74 7.32
CA SER A 19 24.63 -1.32 6.24
C SER A 19 23.72 -2.39 6.83
N GLN A 20 22.41 -2.13 6.87
CA GLN A 20 21.44 -3.12 7.29
C GLN A 20 21.00 -3.97 6.09
N THR A 21 21.07 -5.29 6.23
CA THR A 21 20.53 -6.26 5.26
C THR A 21 19.01 -6.17 5.25
N ALA A 22 18.43 -5.29 4.45
CA ALA A 22 16.98 -5.30 4.28
C ALA A 22 16.56 -6.39 3.28
N ASN A 23 15.28 -6.72 3.29
CA ASN A 23 14.73 -7.73 2.40
C ASN A 23 14.25 -7.07 1.11
N TRP A 24 15.02 -7.20 0.02
CA TRP A 24 14.69 -6.51 -1.25
C TRP A 24 13.38 -7.00 -1.86
N ARG A 25 12.96 -8.25 -1.61
CA ARG A 25 11.65 -8.76 -2.05
C ARG A 25 10.53 -8.00 -1.34
N ARG A 26 10.58 -7.93 -0.01
CA ARG A 26 9.59 -7.16 0.78
C ARG A 26 9.61 -5.67 0.43
N TYR A 27 10.79 -5.11 0.16
CA TYR A 27 10.91 -3.71 -0.27
C TYR A 27 10.23 -3.45 -1.62
N ARG A 28 10.37 -4.38 -2.58
CA ARG A 28 9.67 -4.31 -3.87
C ARG A 28 8.16 -4.45 -3.71
N ASP A 29 7.70 -5.37 -2.86
CA ASP A 29 6.27 -5.59 -2.63
C ASP A 29 5.58 -4.36 -2.02
N ARG A 30 6.31 -3.56 -1.23
CA ARG A 30 5.83 -2.28 -0.67
C ARG A 30 5.28 -1.34 -1.76
N ASN A 31 5.90 -1.31 -2.93
CA ASN A 31 5.46 -0.45 -4.04
C ASN A 31 4.04 -0.77 -4.52
N ARG A 32 3.59 -2.03 -4.39
CA ARG A 32 2.21 -2.41 -4.73
C ARG A 32 1.21 -1.80 -3.76
N ILE A 33 1.54 -1.83 -2.47
CA ILE A 33 0.73 -1.22 -1.39
C ILE A 33 0.70 0.30 -1.56
N GLU A 34 1.85 0.93 -1.83
CA GLU A 34 1.95 2.38 -2.04
C GLU A 34 1.14 2.84 -3.27
N GLN A 35 1.19 2.09 -4.38
CA GLN A 35 0.38 2.36 -5.57
C GLN A 35 -1.12 2.23 -5.28
N MET A 36 -1.54 1.19 -4.55
CA MET A 36 -2.94 1.03 -4.14
C MET A 36 -3.43 2.25 -3.35
N PHE A 37 -2.66 2.71 -2.36
CA PHE A 37 -3.03 3.91 -1.59
C PHE A 37 -3.02 5.19 -2.42
N SER A 38 -2.10 5.32 -3.37
CA SER A 38 -2.08 6.46 -4.31
C SER A 38 -3.38 6.52 -5.12
N TRP A 39 -3.84 5.38 -5.64
CA TRP A 39 -5.10 5.26 -6.36
C TRP A 39 -6.31 5.57 -5.48
N LEU A 40 -6.35 5.03 -4.26
CA LEU A 40 -7.43 5.31 -3.31
C LEU A 40 -7.51 6.79 -2.95
N LYS A 41 -6.36 7.48 -2.87
CA LYS A 41 -6.31 8.93 -2.60
C LYS A 41 -6.80 9.79 -3.77
N GLN A 42 -6.72 9.30 -5.01
CA GLN A 42 -7.30 10.01 -6.16
C GLN A 42 -8.84 10.04 -6.10
N MET A 43 -9.45 9.06 -5.42
CA MET A 43 -10.89 9.02 -5.23
C MET A 43 -11.29 10.01 -4.12
N ARG A 44 -11.72 11.22 -4.51
CA ARG A 44 -12.10 12.31 -3.59
C ARG A 44 -13.02 11.83 -2.46
N ARG A 45 -14.04 11.02 -2.78
CA ARG A 45 -15.00 10.48 -1.80
C ARG A 45 -14.34 9.66 -0.67
N ILE A 46 -13.30 8.89 -1.01
CA ILE A 46 -12.52 8.09 -0.04
C ILE A 46 -11.56 9.01 0.72
N ALA A 47 -10.84 9.89 0.02
CA ALA A 47 -9.85 10.78 0.61
C ALA A 47 -10.44 11.76 1.63
N THR A 48 -11.62 12.32 1.35
CA THR A 48 -12.29 13.27 2.24
C THR A 48 -13.24 12.60 3.23
N ARG A 49 -13.39 11.27 3.17
CA ARG A 49 -14.37 10.49 3.97
C ARG A 49 -15.74 11.18 4.01
N SER A 50 -16.35 11.37 2.84
CA SER A 50 -17.60 12.13 2.73
C SER A 50 -18.87 11.33 3.09
N ASP A 51 -18.73 10.03 3.35
CA ASP A 51 -19.84 9.14 3.68
C ASP A 51 -20.32 9.33 5.12
N LYS A 52 -21.64 9.47 5.30
CA LYS A 52 -22.28 9.66 6.62
C LYS A 52 -22.17 8.44 7.53
N THR A 53 -22.14 7.23 6.96
CA THR A 53 -22.08 5.98 7.72
C THR A 53 -20.80 5.22 7.44
N ALA A 54 -20.28 4.54 8.47
CA ALA A 54 -19.10 3.70 8.34
C ALA A 54 -19.31 2.56 7.33
N LEU A 55 -20.54 2.02 7.26
CA LEU A 55 -20.91 0.99 6.29
C LEU A 55 -20.83 1.49 4.85
N SER A 56 -21.38 2.67 4.55
CA SER A 56 -21.31 3.25 3.19
C SER A 56 -19.86 3.48 2.77
N PHE A 57 -19.04 4.03 3.67
CA PHE A 57 -17.61 4.21 3.44
C PHE A 57 -16.89 2.89 3.15
N LEU A 58 -17.13 1.87 3.98
CA LEU A 58 -16.49 0.56 3.84
C LEU A 58 -16.91 -0.14 2.54
N SER A 59 -18.18 -0.04 2.14
CA SER A 59 -18.67 -0.59 0.88
C SER A 59 -17.97 0.02 -0.33
N VAL A 60 -17.79 1.34 -0.34
CA VAL A 60 -17.06 2.04 -1.42
C VAL A 60 -15.58 1.66 -1.43
N LEU A 61 -14.96 1.57 -0.25
CA LEU A 61 -13.57 1.13 -0.11
C LEU A 61 -13.38 -0.30 -0.64
N ASN A 62 -14.26 -1.22 -0.28
CA ASN A 62 -14.24 -2.61 -0.75
C ASN A 62 -14.46 -2.71 -2.27
N LEU A 63 -15.38 -1.92 -2.83
CA LEU A 63 -15.58 -1.85 -4.28
C LEU A 63 -14.33 -1.33 -5.01
N ALA A 64 -13.69 -0.29 -4.47
CA ALA A 64 -12.44 0.23 -5.03
C ALA A 64 -11.30 -0.80 -4.97
N ALA A 65 -11.17 -1.51 -3.84
CA ALA A 65 -10.18 -2.58 -3.67
C ALA A 65 -10.45 -3.75 -4.65
N ALA A 66 -11.70 -4.18 -4.79
CA ALA A 66 -12.09 -5.24 -5.74
C ALA A 66 -11.77 -4.84 -7.19
N ARG A 67 -12.05 -3.59 -7.57
CA ARG A 67 -11.69 -3.07 -8.90
C ARG A 67 -10.18 -3.10 -9.14
N LEU A 68 -9.39 -2.65 -8.17
CA LEU A 68 -7.92 -2.69 -8.27
C LEU A 68 -7.40 -4.13 -8.35
N TRP A 69 -8.02 -5.05 -7.61
CA TRP A 69 -7.68 -6.47 -7.66
C TRP A 69 -7.93 -7.08 -9.05
N ILE A 70 -9.14 -6.87 -9.61
CA ILE A 70 -9.48 -7.35 -10.96
C ILE A 70 -8.54 -6.77 -12.00
N GLN A 71 -8.22 -5.47 -11.91
CA GLN A 71 -7.25 -4.85 -12.80
C GLN A 71 -5.87 -5.51 -12.67
N SER A 72 -5.38 -5.73 -11.45
CA SER A 72 -4.10 -6.39 -11.22
C SER A 72 -4.04 -7.82 -11.81
N LEU A 73 -5.18 -8.52 -11.85
CA LEU A 73 -5.30 -9.83 -12.47
C LEU A 73 -5.30 -9.74 -14.00
N SER A 74 -5.96 -8.73 -14.57
CA SER A 74 -6.01 -8.51 -16.02
C SER A 74 -4.70 -7.99 -16.63
N ILE A 75 -3.78 -7.46 -15.80
CA ILE A 75 -2.47 -6.94 -16.24
C ILE A 75 -1.40 -8.04 -16.22
N LEU A 76 -1.76 -9.30 -15.94
CA LEU A 76 -0.86 -10.42 -16.20
C LEU A 76 -0.66 -10.55 -17.72
N PRO A 77 0.57 -10.51 -18.26
CA PRO A 77 0.78 -10.89 -19.66
C PRO A 77 0.36 -12.36 -19.82
N ARG A 78 -0.37 -12.65 -20.90
CA ARG A 78 -0.37 -14.01 -21.48
C ARG A 78 1.05 -14.42 -21.82
#